data_AF-A0A3M0JG88-F1
#
_entry.id   AF-A0A3M0JG88-F1
#
_cell.length_a   1.000
_cell.length_b   1.000
_cell.length_c   1.000
_cell.angle_alpha   90.00
_cell.angle_beta   90.00
_cell.angle_gamma   90.00
#
_symmetry.space_group_name_H-M   'P 1'
#
loop_
_entity.id
_entity.type
_entity.pdbx_description
1 polymer ?
#
loop_
_entity_poly.entity_id
_entity_poly.type
_entity_poly.pdbx_seq_one_letter_code
_entity_poly.pdbx_strand_id
1 'polypeptide(L)'
;MIHTAGMRIWERENRIGPPGDIKLPIVNPRWSPNREEDRRNMEDYRNLIVRGIKESVPRSNNTKLAFDSMQGKEETPVAWLNRLKKNFQLYSNIDPDSPEGQILLKTQFVSKSWPDIRRKLEKIEDWQERGINKLLREALRVYLRREEEKTRTKAKIMVTVAKESAGAVKNQDPPGRQSTKFKGERRKNTHNPVLENPRKNRGREDTLLLWEEGAFAERLSKTNLR
;
A
#
# COMPACT_ATOMS: atom_id res chain seq x y z
N MET A 1 7.58 26.72 -28.17
CA MET A 1 6.47 26.67 -27.18
C MET A 1 6.87 27.32 -25.86
N ILE A 2 7.86 26.77 -25.13
CA ILE A 2 8.32 27.29 -23.82
C ILE A 2 8.71 28.77 -23.86
N HIS A 3 9.59 29.15 -24.80
CA HIS A 3 10.05 30.53 -24.99
C HIS A 3 8.88 31.50 -25.22
N THR A 4 7.99 31.17 -26.15
CA THR A 4 6.78 31.94 -26.44
C THR A 4 5.84 32.09 -25.24
N ALA A 5 5.65 31.02 -24.46
CA ALA A 5 4.83 31.08 -23.25
C ALA A 5 5.47 31.96 -22.17
N GLY A 6 6.78 31.84 -21.98
CA GLY A 6 7.54 32.70 -21.07
C GLY A 6 7.46 34.18 -21.44
N MET A 7 7.56 34.54 -22.73
CA MET A 7 7.41 35.93 -23.18
C MET A 7 6.02 36.48 -22.90
N ARG A 8 4.97 35.72 -23.24
CA ARG A 8 3.57 36.12 -22.96
C ARG A 8 3.30 36.30 -21.47
N ILE A 9 3.92 35.48 -20.64
CA ILE A 9 3.86 35.59 -19.19
C ILE A 9 4.48 36.92 -18.74
N TRP A 10 5.69 37.22 -19.19
CA TRP A 10 6.38 38.46 -18.84
C TRP A 10 5.59 39.69 -19.28
N GLU A 11 5.12 39.73 -20.53
CA GLU A 11 4.37 40.85 -21.11
C GLU A 11 3.03 41.10 -20.38
N ARG A 12 2.36 40.03 -19.93
CA ARG A 12 1.12 40.13 -19.17
C ARG A 12 1.33 40.82 -17.82
N GLU A 13 2.44 40.53 -17.17
CA GLU A 13 2.77 41.03 -15.81
C GLU A 13 3.53 42.36 -15.85
N ASN A 14 4.23 42.65 -16.95
CA ASN A 14 5.11 43.82 -17.10
C ASN A 14 4.68 44.66 -18.31
N ARG A 15 3.44 45.16 -18.29
CA ARG A 15 2.84 45.91 -19.40
C ARG A 15 3.60 47.16 -19.85
N ILE A 16 4.36 47.78 -18.94
CA ILE A 16 5.15 49.01 -19.18
C ILE A 16 6.66 48.68 -19.15
N GLY A 17 7.01 47.40 -18.97
CA GLY A 17 8.40 46.95 -18.85
C GLY A 17 9.11 46.75 -20.20
N PRO A 18 10.40 46.36 -20.15
CA PRO A 18 11.11 45.98 -21.35
C PRO A 18 10.42 44.80 -22.05
N PRO A 19 10.51 44.70 -23.38
CA PRO A 19 9.99 43.55 -24.13
C PRO A 19 10.50 42.19 -23.62
N GLY A 20 9.69 41.15 -23.78
CA GLY A 20 9.98 39.82 -23.23
C GLY A 20 11.20 39.13 -23.84
N ASP A 21 11.60 39.50 -25.06
CA ASP A 21 12.80 39.00 -25.74
C ASP A 21 14.10 39.47 -25.08
N ILE A 22 14.09 40.63 -24.39
CA ILE A 22 15.20 41.07 -23.55
C ILE A 22 15.37 40.15 -22.34
N LYS A 23 14.26 39.63 -21.80
CA LYS A 23 14.25 38.76 -20.61
C LYS A 23 14.42 37.28 -20.94
N LEU A 24 14.07 36.88 -22.16
CA LEU A 24 14.26 35.53 -22.71
C LEU A 24 15.08 35.61 -24.01
N PRO A 25 16.35 36.04 -23.95
CA PRO A 25 17.16 36.17 -25.14
C PRO A 25 17.44 34.78 -25.75
N ILE A 26 17.37 34.70 -27.08
CA ILE A 26 17.66 33.46 -27.84
C ILE A 26 19.18 33.24 -27.94
N VAL A 27 19.95 34.34 -27.96
CA VAL A 27 21.41 34.34 -28.01
C VAL A 27 21.99 34.67 -26.65
N ASN A 28 23.25 34.32 -26.41
CA ASN A 28 23.91 34.62 -25.15
C ASN A 28 23.98 36.15 -24.92
N PRO A 29 23.28 36.69 -23.89
CA PRO A 29 23.23 38.13 -23.63
C PRO A 29 24.50 38.69 -22.96
N ARG A 30 25.46 37.82 -22.59
CA ARG A 30 26.69 38.18 -21.87
C ARG A 30 26.44 38.87 -20.52
N TRP A 31 25.35 38.51 -19.84
CA TRP A 31 25.04 39.01 -18.49
C TRP A 31 26.15 38.70 -17.50
N SER A 32 26.58 39.72 -16.75
CA SER A 32 27.62 39.60 -15.73
C SER A 32 27.02 39.42 -14.33
N PRO A 33 27.45 38.43 -13.54
CA PRO A 33 27.00 38.29 -12.15
C PRO A 33 27.35 39.47 -11.25
N ASN A 34 28.32 40.30 -11.66
CA ASN A 34 28.79 41.45 -10.89
C ASN A 34 27.94 42.71 -11.12
N ARG A 35 27.04 42.69 -12.11
CA ARG A 35 26.12 43.80 -12.38
C ARG A 35 24.74 43.46 -11.85
N GLU A 36 24.21 44.36 -11.05
CA GLU A 36 22.93 44.15 -10.37
C GLU A 36 21.74 44.03 -11.33
N GLU A 37 21.75 44.80 -12.43
CA GLU A 37 20.75 44.65 -13.49
C GLU A 37 20.82 43.30 -14.20
N ASP A 38 22.03 42.83 -14.50
CA ASP A 38 22.25 41.54 -15.14
C ASP A 38 21.83 40.38 -14.22
N ARG A 39 22.05 40.50 -12.91
CA ARG A 39 21.54 39.55 -11.91
C ARG A 39 20.02 39.44 -11.94
N ARG A 40 19.31 40.57 -11.96
CA ARG A 40 17.85 40.57 -12.11
C ARG A 40 17.42 39.91 -13.41
N ASN A 41 18.09 40.20 -14.52
CA ASN A 41 17.80 39.57 -15.80
C ASN A 41 18.01 38.04 -15.75
N MET A 42 19.06 37.56 -15.07
CA MET A 42 19.29 36.13 -14.86
C MET A 42 18.21 35.48 -14.00
N GLU A 43 17.72 36.16 -12.97
CA GLU A 43 16.62 35.68 -12.12
C GLU A 43 15.30 35.61 -12.90
N ASP A 44 14.96 36.69 -13.62
CA ASP A 44 13.80 36.74 -14.51
C ASP A 44 13.86 35.62 -15.54
N TYR A 45 15.01 35.42 -16.20
CA TYR A 45 15.19 34.34 -17.17
C TYR A 45 14.90 32.96 -16.57
N ARG A 46 15.48 32.65 -15.40
CA ARG A 46 15.24 31.36 -14.72
C ARG A 46 13.76 31.19 -14.37
N ASN A 47 13.14 32.21 -13.80
CA ASN A 47 11.73 32.18 -13.42
C ASN A 47 10.81 32.01 -14.64
N LEU A 48 11.08 32.75 -15.71
CA LEU A 48 10.28 32.70 -16.95
C LEU A 48 10.45 31.39 -17.71
N ILE A 49 11.64 30.77 -17.72
CA ILE A 49 11.83 29.43 -18.30
C ILE A 49 11.01 28.40 -17.53
N VAL A 50 11.09 28.38 -16.20
CA VAL A 50 10.33 27.44 -15.36
C VAL A 50 8.83 27.60 -15.58
N ARG A 51 8.35 28.84 -15.60
CA ARG A 51 6.94 29.14 -15.82
C ARG A 51 6.49 28.84 -17.25
N GLY A 52 7.32 29.16 -18.24
CA GLY A 52 7.09 28.84 -19.65
C GLY A 52 6.97 27.34 -19.88
N ILE A 53 7.74 26.51 -19.19
CA ILE A 53 7.60 25.05 -19.18
C ILE A 53 6.25 24.65 -18.59
N LYS A 54 5.91 25.15 -17.40
CA LYS A 54 4.64 24.84 -16.73
C LYS A 54 3.41 25.17 -17.57
N GLU A 55 3.46 26.28 -18.32
CA GLU A 55 2.38 26.74 -19.19
C GLU A 55 2.32 25.97 -20.52
N SER A 56 3.49 25.63 -21.08
CA SER A 56 3.58 25.01 -22.41
C SER A 56 3.38 23.50 -22.40
N VAL A 57 3.64 22.84 -21.27
CA VAL A 57 3.41 21.41 -21.13
C VAL A 57 1.94 21.23 -20.76
N PRO A 58 1.11 20.64 -21.64
CA PRO A 58 -0.25 20.29 -21.26
C PRO A 58 -0.15 19.34 -20.07
N ARG A 59 -0.61 19.78 -18.90
CA ARG A 59 -0.89 18.85 -17.81
C ARG A 59 -1.92 17.88 -18.36
N SER A 60 -1.52 16.63 -18.60
CA SER A 60 -2.41 15.62 -19.16
C SER A 60 -3.61 15.52 -18.22
N ASN A 61 -4.79 15.97 -18.63
CA ASN A 61 -5.98 15.94 -17.78
C ASN A 61 -6.57 14.52 -17.80
N ASN A 62 -5.78 13.55 -17.34
CA ASN A 62 -6.15 12.15 -17.30
C ASN A 62 -6.80 11.86 -15.95
N THR A 63 -8.10 12.14 -15.87
CA THR A 63 -8.92 11.98 -14.66
C THR A 63 -8.85 10.57 -14.08
N LYS A 64 -8.78 9.55 -14.95
CA LYS A 64 -8.62 8.15 -14.54
C LYS A 64 -7.31 7.94 -13.78
N LEU A 65 -6.19 8.40 -14.32
CA LEU A 65 -4.89 8.30 -13.63
C LEU A 65 -4.83 9.22 -12.39
N ALA A 66 -5.53 10.34 -12.40
CA ALA A 66 -5.58 11.28 -11.28
C ALA A 66 -6.35 10.72 -10.06
N PHE A 67 -7.49 10.06 -10.28
CA PHE A 67 -8.47 9.79 -9.22
C PHE A 67 -8.89 8.32 -9.04
N ASP A 68 -8.63 7.42 -10.00
CA ASP A 68 -9.09 6.02 -9.86
C ASP A 68 -8.15 5.13 -9.04
N SER A 69 -6.97 5.64 -8.69
CA SER A 69 -6.05 4.89 -7.85
C SER A 69 -6.61 4.64 -6.45
N MET A 70 -6.41 3.42 -5.93
CA MET A 70 -6.76 3.05 -4.54
C MET A 70 -5.49 2.74 -3.73
N GLN A 71 -5.58 2.87 -2.41
CA GLN A 71 -4.53 2.42 -1.49
C GLN A 71 -4.39 0.90 -1.59
N GLY A 72 -3.15 0.42 -1.76
CA GLY A 72 -2.85 -1.01 -1.71
C GLY A 72 -2.96 -1.57 -0.28
N LYS A 73 -3.28 -2.86 -0.14
CA LYS A 73 -3.40 -3.52 1.18
C LYS A 73 -2.15 -3.34 2.03
N GLU A 74 -0.97 -3.53 1.46
CA GLU A 74 0.33 -3.45 2.15
C GLU A 74 0.97 -2.06 2.00
N GLU A 75 0.28 -1.11 1.37
CA GLU A 75 0.78 0.24 1.17
C GLU A 75 0.55 1.08 2.43
N THR A 76 1.60 1.73 2.93
CA THR A 76 1.47 2.61 4.08
C THR A 76 0.61 3.84 3.74
N PRO A 77 -0.16 4.38 4.69
CA PRO A 77 -0.94 5.61 4.47
C PRO A 77 -0.11 6.80 3.98
N VAL A 78 1.17 6.87 4.36
CA VAL A 78 2.11 7.91 3.91
C VAL A 78 2.45 7.73 2.43
N ALA A 79 2.79 6.51 2.02
CA ALA A 79 3.07 6.20 0.62
C ALA A 79 1.83 6.48 -0.26
N TRP A 80 0.65 6.09 0.23
CA TRP A 80 -0.63 6.39 -0.42
C TRP A 80 -0.85 7.89 -0.62
N LEU A 81 -0.70 8.69 0.44
CA LEU A 81 -0.87 10.15 0.36
C LEU A 81 0.11 10.79 -0.64
N ASN A 82 1.39 10.37 -0.62
CA ASN A 82 2.40 10.89 -1.53
C ASN A 82 2.09 10.54 -2.99
N ARG A 83 1.66 9.30 -3.24
CA ARG A 83 1.24 8.86 -4.58
C ARG A 83 0.03 9.63 -5.08
N LEU A 84 -0.95 9.88 -4.20
CA LEU A 84 -2.13 10.67 -4.51
C LEU A 84 -1.77 12.12 -4.87
N LYS A 85 -0.91 12.78 -4.08
CA LYS A 85 -0.40 14.13 -4.41
C LYS A 85 0.33 14.16 -5.75
N LYS A 86 1.16 13.15 -6.04
CA LYS A 86 1.88 13.03 -7.30
C LYS A 86 0.92 12.87 -8.49
N ASN A 87 -0.15 12.09 -8.32
CA ASN A 87 -1.17 11.92 -9.35
C ASN A 87 -1.90 13.23 -9.65
N PHE A 88 -2.20 14.05 -8.64
CA PHE A 88 -2.79 15.37 -8.85
C PHE A 88 -1.84 16.26 -9.66
N GLN A 89 -0.55 16.28 -9.32
CA GLN A 89 0.44 17.11 -10.00
C GLN A 89 0.70 16.70 -11.45
N LEU A 90 0.63 15.39 -11.75
CA LEU A 90 0.93 14.85 -13.08
C LEU A 90 -0.30 14.83 -14.00
N TYR A 91 -1.47 14.49 -13.46
CA TYR A 91 -2.63 14.10 -14.25
C TYR A 91 -3.85 14.99 -14.06
N SER A 92 -3.76 16.03 -13.22
CA SER A 92 -4.81 17.00 -12.97
C SER A 92 -4.27 18.42 -13.07
N ASN A 93 -5.15 19.36 -13.41
CA ASN A 93 -4.86 20.80 -13.35
C ASN A 93 -5.04 21.38 -11.94
N ILE A 94 -5.54 20.58 -10.99
CA ILE A 94 -5.80 21.00 -9.61
C ILE A 94 -4.50 20.96 -8.82
N ASP A 95 -4.09 22.12 -8.31
CA ASP A 95 -2.96 22.21 -7.39
C ASP A 95 -3.32 21.56 -6.04
N PRO A 96 -2.64 20.49 -5.59
CA PRO A 96 -2.95 19.85 -4.32
C PRO A 96 -2.81 20.78 -3.10
N ASP A 97 -2.06 21.87 -3.21
CA ASP A 97 -1.87 22.82 -2.11
C ASP A 97 -2.88 24.00 -2.14
N SER A 98 -3.70 24.11 -3.19
CA SER A 98 -4.84 25.04 -3.24
C SER A 98 -5.98 24.61 -2.29
N PRO A 99 -6.87 25.53 -1.85
CA PRO A 99 -8.04 25.18 -1.04
C PRO A 99 -8.91 24.07 -1.65
N GLU A 100 -9.20 24.17 -2.95
CA GLU A 100 -9.98 23.19 -3.70
C GLU A 100 -9.25 21.85 -3.79
N GLY A 101 -7.94 21.90 -4.05
CA GLY A 101 -7.08 20.73 -4.07
C GLY A 101 -7.01 20.00 -2.74
N GLN A 102 -6.95 20.72 -1.62
CA GLN A 102 -6.95 20.13 -0.28
C GLN A 102 -8.27 19.45 0.06
N ILE A 103 -9.41 20.02 -0.34
CA ILE A 103 -10.73 19.38 -0.17
C ILE A 103 -10.79 18.06 -0.95
N LEU A 104 -10.38 18.09 -2.21
CA LEU A 104 -10.40 16.90 -3.07
C LEU A 104 -9.37 15.86 -2.60
N LEU A 105 -8.18 16.29 -2.20
CA LEU A 105 -7.12 15.42 -1.66
C LEU A 105 -7.59 14.67 -0.42
N LYS A 106 -8.23 15.35 0.54
CA LYS A 106 -8.82 14.71 1.72
C LYS A 106 -9.91 13.71 1.34
N THR A 107 -10.79 14.10 0.43
CA THR A 107 -11.88 13.25 -0.04
C THR A 107 -11.38 11.97 -0.69
N GLN A 108 -10.40 12.07 -1.58
CA GLN A 108 -9.77 10.93 -2.22
C GLN A 108 -8.96 10.10 -1.21
N PHE A 109 -8.22 10.74 -0.30
CA PHE A 109 -7.46 10.02 0.73
C PHE A 109 -8.38 9.12 1.56
N VAL A 110 -9.53 9.62 2.02
CA VAL A 110 -10.49 8.83 2.81
C VAL A 110 -11.19 7.76 1.96
N SER A 111 -11.85 8.15 0.86
CA SER A 111 -12.70 7.25 0.08
C SER A 111 -11.94 6.11 -0.62
N LYS A 112 -10.68 6.35 -1.00
CA LYS A 112 -9.81 5.40 -1.70
C LYS A 112 -8.79 4.71 -0.78
N SER A 113 -8.83 4.98 0.53
CA SER A 113 -8.06 4.22 1.52
C SER A 113 -8.52 2.77 1.58
N TRP A 114 -7.65 1.89 2.10
CA TRP A 114 -8.00 0.48 2.33
C TRP A 114 -9.20 0.37 3.28
N PRO A 115 -10.09 -0.64 3.15
CA PRO A 115 -11.40 -0.62 3.81
C PRO A 115 -11.39 -0.49 5.34
N ASP A 116 -10.37 -0.97 6.05
CA ASP A 116 -10.24 -0.79 7.51
C ASP A 116 -9.93 0.65 7.91
N ILE A 117 -8.99 1.29 7.20
CA ILE A 117 -8.60 2.69 7.35
C ILE A 117 -9.76 3.58 6.96
N ARG A 118 -10.39 3.35 5.79
CA ARG A 118 -11.56 4.11 5.33
C ARG A 118 -12.65 4.12 6.38
N ARG A 119 -13.05 2.93 6.88
CA ARG A 119 -14.07 2.80 7.95
C ARG A 119 -13.69 3.56 9.22
N LYS A 120 -12.40 3.64 9.56
CA LYS A 120 -11.96 4.43 10.72
C LYS A 120 -12.03 5.93 10.45
N LEU A 121 -11.61 6.38 9.27
CA LEU A 121 -11.59 7.79 8.90
C LEU A 121 -13.00 8.37 8.73
N GLU A 122 -13.92 7.62 8.13
CA GLU A 122 -15.33 8.02 7.97
C GLU A 122 -16.07 8.19 9.31
N LYS A 123 -15.61 7.50 10.37
CA LYS A 123 -16.16 7.64 11.73
C LYS A 123 -15.66 8.87 12.48
N ILE A 124 -14.68 9.59 11.94
CA ILE A 124 -14.19 10.82 12.56
C ILE A 124 -15.22 11.91 12.26
N GLU A 125 -15.77 12.52 13.31
CA GLU A 125 -16.67 13.66 13.19
C GLU A 125 -15.97 14.84 12.50
N ASP A 126 -16.67 15.41 11.52
CA ASP A 126 -16.22 16.48 10.65
C ASP A 126 -14.84 16.22 10.04
N TRP A 127 -14.58 14.98 9.59
CA TRP A 127 -13.31 14.61 8.99
C TRP A 127 -12.94 15.51 7.79
N GLN A 128 -13.95 16.06 7.10
CA GLN A 128 -13.78 17.03 6.01
C GLN A 128 -13.19 18.35 6.49
N GLU A 129 -13.46 18.78 7.71
CA GLU A 129 -12.90 20.01 8.31
C GLU A 129 -11.53 19.75 8.94
N ARG A 130 -11.19 18.49 9.22
CA ARG A 130 -9.87 18.14 9.76
C ARG A 130 -8.78 18.36 8.72
N GLY A 131 -7.59 18.73 9.19
CA GLY A 131 -6.39 18.77 8.35
C GLY A 131 -5.95 17.37 7.93
N ILE A 132 -5.36 17.26 6.73
CA ILE A 132 -4.89 15.99 6.16
C ILE A 132 -3.92 15.25 7.10
N ASN A 133 -3.08 15.99 7.85
CA ASN A 133 -2.15 15.42 8.83
C ASN A 133 -2.85 14.69 9.98
N LYS A 134 -4.04 15.16 10.40
CA LYS A 134 -4.84 14.48 11.43
C LYS A 134 -5.39 13.17 10.90
N LEU A 135 -5.92 13.16 9.67
CA LEU A 135 -6.40 11.95 9.00
C LEU A 135 -5.26 10.94 8.78
N LEU A 136 -4.09 11.42 8.36
CA LEU A 136 -2.91 10.58 8.15
C LEU A 136 -2.46 9.88 9.44
N ARG A 137 -2.46 10.58 10.58
CA ARG A 137 -2.12 9.99 11.88
C ARG A 137 -3.08 8.87 12.29
N GLU A 138 -4.37 9.07 12.11
CA GLU A 138 -5.38 8.04 12.40
C GLU A 138 -5.24 6.84 11.46
N ALA A 139 -4.99 7.08 10.16
CA ALA A 139 -4.75 6.03 9.19
C ALA A 139 -3.51 5.19 9.54
N LEU A 140 -2.41 5.84 9.95
CA LEU A 140 -1.18 5.17 10.39
C LEU A 140 -1.42 4.29 11.62
N ARG A 141 -2.20 4.77 12.60
CA ARG A 141 -2.55 3.97 13.78
C ARG A 141 -3.28 2.69 13.41
N VAL A 142 -4.22 2.75 12.48
CA VAL A 142 -4.95 1.56 11.99
C VAL A 142 -4.02 0.61 11.25
N TYR A 143 -3.20 1.14 10.35
CA TYR A 143 -2.22 0.35 9.59
C TYR A 143 -1.26 -0.42 10.51
N LEU A 144 -0.67 0.26 11.49
CA LEU A 144 0.29 -0.36 12.41
C LEU A 144 -0.36 -1.42 13.29
N ARG A 145 -1.59 -1.17 13.78
CA ARG A 145 -2.34 -2.17 14.55
C ARG A 145 -2.59 -3.46 13.74
N ARG A 146 -2.90 -3.33 12.45
CA ARG A 146 -3.08 -4.48 11.57
C ARG A 146 -1.77 -5.24 11.35
N GLU A 147 -0.65 -4.53 11.18
CA GLU A 147 0.66 -5.18 11.04
C GLU A 147 1.05 -5.95 12.31
N GLU A 148 0.79 -5.38 13.48
CA GLU A 148 0.99 -6.07 14.76
C GLU A 148 0.11 -7.31 14.91
N GLU A 149 -1.16 -7.25 14.49
CA GLU A 149 -2.05 -8.41 14.52
C GLU A 149 -1.60 -9.51 13.55
N LYS A 150 -1.10 -9.12 12.37
CA LYS A 150 -0.53 -10.03 11.37
C LYS A 150 0.73 -10.72 11.89
N THR A 151 1.65 -10.00 12.53
CA THR A 151 2.86 -10.59 13.12
C THR A 151 2.51 -11.50 14.30
N ARG A 152 1.57 -11.09 15.15
CA ARG A 152 1.09 -11.92 16.26
C ARG A 152 0.44 -13.21 15.80
N THR A 153 -0.36 -13.15 14.73
CA THR A 153 -1.01 -14.33 14.15
C THR A 153 0.03 -15.28 13.54
N LYS A 154 1.02 -14.76 12.80
CA LYS A 154 2.14 -15.56 12.28
C LYS A 154 2.91 -16.25 13.40
N ALA A 155 3.22 -15.53 14.49
CA ALA A 155 3.92 -16.10 15.64
C ALA A 155 3.12 -17.23 16.31
N LYS A 156 1.80 -17.07 16.48
CA LYS A 156 0.93 -18.12 17.00
C LYS A 156 0.97 -19.38 16.13
N ILE A 157 0.88 -19.23 14.81
CA ILE A 157 0.95 -20.35 13.86
C ILE A 157 2.31 -21.05 13.92
N MET A 158 3.41 -20.30 14.00
CA MET A 158 4.74 -20.91 14.14
C MET A 158 4.86 -21.70 15.44
N VAL A 159 4.30 -21.20 16.55
CA VAL A 159 4.31 -21.91 17.84
C VAL A 159 3.46 -23.18 17.79
N THR A 160 2.30 -23.18 17.12
CA THR A 160 1.46 -24.39 16.98
C THR A 160 2.17 -25.44 16.12
N VAL A 161 2.74 -25.04 14.99
CA VAL A 161 3.51 -25.93 14.10
C VAL A 161 4.73 -26.52 14.83
N ALA A 162 5.47 -25.71 15.58
CA ALA A 162 6.61 -26.18 16.37
C ALA A 162 6.20 -27.19 17.45
N LYS A 163 5.08 -26.97 18.15
CA LYS A 163 4.56 -27.90 19.17
C LYS A 163 4.12 -29.24 18.56
N GLU A 164 3.46 -29.22 17.41
CA GLU A 164 3.05 -30.44 16.70
C GLU A 164 4.27 -31.25 16.22
N SER A 165 5.28 -30.56 15.66
CA SER A 165 6.53 -31.21 15.23
C SER A 165 7.34 -31.79 16.40
N ALA A 166 7.36 -31.13 17.57
CA ALA A 166 8.02 -31.65 18.77
C ALA A 166 7.23 -32.78 19.46
N GLY A 167 5.90 -32.78 19.34
CA GLY A 167 5.03 -33.85 19.83
C GLY A 167 5.15 -35.13 19.01
N ALA A 168 5.40 -35.02 17.70
CA ALA A 168 5.59 -36.15 16.79
C ALA A 168 6.89 -36.94 17.06
N VAL A 169 7.90 -36.32 17.70
CA VAL A 169 9.20 -36.97 17.97
C VAL A 169 9.18 -37.85 19.23
N LYS A 170 8.15 -37.77 20.10
CA LYS A 170 8.09 -38.56 21.34
C LYS A 170 7.51 -39.98 21.20
N ASN A 171 7.05 -40.38 20.01
CA ASN A 171 6.51 -41.71 19.73
C ASN A 171 7.44 -42.56 18.83
N GLN A 172 8.75 -42.45 19.00
CA GLN A 172 9.69 -43.46 18.51
C GLN A 172 10.36 -44.11 19.72
N ASP A 173 9.91 -45.33 20.04
CA ASP A 173 10.61 -46.23 20.95
C ASP A 173 12.07 -46.38 20.50
N PRO A 174 13.05 -46.49 21.42
CA PRO A 174 14.43 -46.73 21.05
C PRO A 174 14.55 -48.08 20.31
N PRO A 175 15.43 -48.20 19.29
CA PRO A 175 15.52 -49.42 18.51
C PRO A 175 16.01 -50.56 19.39
N GLY A 176 15.14 -51.56 19.57
CA GLY A 176 15.41 -52.77 20.34
C GLY A 176 16.63 -53.53 19.79
N ARG A 177 17.60 -53.75 20.68
CA ARG A 177 18.79 -54.57 20.47
C ARG A 177 18.37 -56.03 20.31
N GLN A 178 18.46 -56.57 19.10
CA GLN A 178 18.30 -58.02 18.87
C GLN A 178 19.45 -58.78 19.54
N SER A 179 19.12 -59.75 20.39
CA SER A 179 20.06 -60.75 20.90
C SER A 179 19.33 -62.08 21.05
N THR A 180 19.46 -62.88 19.98
CA THR A 180 19.56 -64.34 19.91
C THR A 180 18.96 -65.21 21.03
N LYS A 181 18.01 -66.04 20.57
CA LYS A 181 17.43 -67.23 21.20
C LYS A 181 18.49 -68.13 21.88
N PHE A 182 18.23 -68.52 23.13
CA PHE A 182 18.65 -69.82 23.66
C PHE A 182 17.46 -70.51 24.31
N LYS A 183 17.18 -71.74 23.85
CA LYS A 183 16.18 -72.68 24.37
C LYS A 183 16.58 -73.14 25.78
N GLY A 184 15.64 -73.12 26.71
CA GLY A 184 15.75 -73.74 28.03
C GLY A 184 14.37 -74.17 28.50
N GLU A 185 14.16 -75.48 28.50
CA GLU A 185 12.89 -76.17 28.72
C GLU A 185 12.68 -76.46 30.21
N ARG A 186 11.52 -76.13 30.80
CA ARG A 186 10.98 -76.86 31.97
C ARG A 186 9.51 -76.55 32.26
N ARG A 187 8.77 -77.63 32.53
CA ARG A 187 7.32 -77.79 32.75
C ARG A 187 6.85 -77.32 34.14
N LYS A 188 5.60 -76.84 34.26
CA LYS A 188 4.43 -77.49 34.94
C LYS A 188 3.33 -76.47 35.34
N ASN A 189 2.07 -76.86 35.08
CA ASN A 189 0.74 -76.64 35.72
C ASN A 189 0.51 -75.37 36.59
N THR A 190 -0.62 -74.67 36.59
CA THR A 190 -2.01 -75.10 36.91
C THR A 190 -3.05 -73.99 36.60
N HIS A 191 -4.28 -74.41 36.30
CA HIS A 191 -5.61 -73.78 36.53
C HIS A 191 -5.94 -72.29 36.22
N ASN A 192 -6.99 -72.13 35.38
CA ASN A 192 -8.02 -71.06 35.25
C ASN A 192 -8.59 -70.55 36.61
N PRO A 193 -9.36 -69.43 36.73
CA PRO A 193 -10.39 -68.92 35.78
C PRO A 193 -10.52 -67.36 35.62
N VAL A 194 -11.04 -66.83 34.50
CA VAL A 194 -12.42 -66.31 34.18
C VAL A 194 -12.72 -64.88 34.67
N LEU A 195 -13.45 -64.13 33.81
CA LEU A 195 -14.13 -62.83 33.98
C LEU A 195 -13.21 -61.60 33.76
N GLU A 196 -13.54 -60.56 32.99
CA GLU A 196 -14.83 -60.10 32.47
C GLU A 196 -14.56 -59.06 31.36
N ASN A 197 -15.41 -59.07 30.33
CA ASN A 197 -15.69 -57.95 29.42
C ASN A 197 -16.15 -56.71 30.24
N PRO A 198 -16.16 -55.44 29.74
CA PRO A 198 -16.71 -55.12 28.42
C PRO A 198 -16.23 -53.86 27.69
N ARG A 199 -16.45 -53.92 26.36
CA ARG A 199 -17.13 -52.93 25.51
C ARG A 199 -17.47 -51.58 26.17
N LYS A 200 -17.13 -50.50 25.48
CA LYS A 200 -18.03 -49.68 24.64
C LYS A 200 -17.37 -48.30 24.44
N ASN A 201 -17.68 -47.48 23.45
CA ASN A 201 -18.29 -47.56 22.12
C ASN A 201 -18.53 -46.08 21.76
N ARG A 202 -18.43 -45.76 20.46
CA ARG A 202 -19.00 -44.56 19.80
C ARG A 202 -18.32 -43.23 20.14
N GLY A 203 -17.86 -42.45 19.16
CA GLY A 203 -18.62 -41.91 18.00
C GLY A 203 -18.92 -40.43 18.34
N ARG A 204 -18.85 -39.42 17.48
CA ARG A 204 -19.02 -39.25 16.02
C ARG A 204 -18.25 -37.97 15.61
N GLU A 205 -17.71 -37.91 14.39
CA GLU A 205 -18.18 -37.06 13.26
C GLU A 205 -18.17 -35.55 13.52
N ASP A 206 -17.35 -34.82 12.75
CA ASP A 206 -17.80 -33.77 11.81
C ASP A 206 -16.63 -32.87 11.38
N THR A 207 -16.20 -32.99 10.11
CA THR A 207 -15.52 -31.91 9.38
C THR A 207 -15.81 -32.05 7.88
N LEU A 208 -16.83 -31.33 7.42
CA LEU A 208 -17.02 -30.97 6.01
C LEU A 208 -17.57 -29.56 5.96
N LEU A 209 -16.70 -28.56 5.80
CA LEU A 209 -16.96 -27.30 5.09
C LEU A 209 -15.61 -26.69 4.70
N LEU A 210 -15.05 -27.11 3.56
CA LEU A 210 -13.81 -26.57 3.00
C LEU A 210 -13.85 -26.60 1.48
N TRP A 211 -14.89 -26.02 0.87
CA TRP A 211 -15.00 -25.85 -0.58
C TRP A 211 -15.85 -24.62 -0.93
N GLU A 212 -15.31 -23.40 -0.78
CA GLU A 212 -15.78 -22.19 -1.51
C GLU A 212 -14.68 -21.10 -1.61
N GLU A 213 -13.49 -21.45 -2.11
CA GLU A 213 -12.50 -20.42 -2.55
C GLU A 213 -12.10 -20.58 -4.04
N GLY A 214 -12.92 -21.26 -4.84
CA GLY A 214 -12.62 -21.56 -6.25
C GLY A 214 -13.44 -20.81 -7.30
N ALA A 215 -14.32 -19.87 -6.94
CA ALA A 215 -15.34 -19.36 -7.88
C ALA A 215 -15.47 -17.82 -7.98
N PHE A 216 -14.38 -17.06 -7.76
CA PHE A 216 -14.40 -15.61 -8.00
C PHE A 216 -13.34 -15.10 -9.00
N ALA A 217 -12.52 -15.99 -9.56
CA ALA A 217 -11.45 -15.61 -10.51
C ALA A 217 -11.83 -15.74 -12.00
N GLU A 218 -13.06 -16.11 -12.35
CA GLU A 218 -13.46 -16.34 -13.75
C GLU A 218 -14.67 -15.49 -14.21
N ARG A 219 -14.70 -14.21 -13.82
CA ARG A 219 -15.72 -13.28 -14.33
C ARG A 219 -15.22 -11.88 -14.67
N LEU A 220 -14.08 -11.76 -15.37
CA LEU A 220 -13.74 -10.54 -16.13
C LEU A 220 -13.04 -10.78 -17.49
N SER A 221 -13.05 -12.02 -18.04
CA SER A 221 -12.46 -12.32 -19.35
C SER A 221 -13.45 -12.33 -20.53
N LYS A 222 -14.71 -11.89 -20.35
CA LYS A 222 -15.70 -11.87 -21.44
C LYS A 222 -16.59 -10.64 -21.42
N THR A 223 -16.01 -9.48 -21.72
CA THR A 223 -16.71 -8.35 -22.37
C THR A 223 -15.68 -7.51 -23.12
N ASN A 224 -15.12 -8.10 -24.17
CA ASN A 224 -14.55 -7.39 -25.32
C ASN A 224 -14.75 -8.31 -26.53
N LEU A 225 -15.87 -8.13 -27.22
CA LEU A 225 -16.11 -8.47 -28.63
C LEU A 225 -17.59 -8.17 -28.95
N ARG A 226 -17.86 -6.92 -29.30
CA ARG A 226 -18.63 -6.52 -30.49
C ARG A 226 -18.55 -5.01 -30.65
#